data_AF-A0A426GEH1-F1
#
_entry.id   AF-A0A426GEH1-F1
#
_cell.length_a   1.000
_cell.length_b   1.000
_cell.length_c   1.000
_cell.angle_alpha   90.00
_cell.angle_beta   90.00
_cell.angle_gamma   90.00
#
_symmetry.space_group_name_H-M   'P 1'
#
loop_
_entity.id
_entity.type
_entity.pdbx_description
1 polymer ?
#
loop_
_entity_poly.entity_id
_entity_poly.type
_entity_poly.pdbx_seq_one_letter_code
_entity_poly.pdbx_strand_id
1 'polypeptide(L)'
;MMSLSACDSGASAVKAPKAGERASLESGSPTETADGGWGEGVRRADPRDAPVKLVAGKPYWAANRTRTAEENAERSFQSNGKTFDAKSTDDYVAKVHAFVSDPPKGAETLKRANGDLLIYDPKGNVFAVVSREGAPRTMFKPDEGAAYWDEQKTREARRASAAKRREQAEG
;
A
#
# COMPACT_ATOMS: atom_id res chain seq x y z
N MET A 1 13.79 -28.42 -59.41
CA MET A 1 15.17 -28.66 -58.95
C MET A 1 15.23 -28.24 -57.49
N MET A 2 15.38 -29.21 -56.57
CA MET A 2 15.83 -29.12 -55.15
C MET A 2 15.13 -28.12 -54.19
N SER A 3 14.96 -28.34 -52.88
CA SER A 3 14.99 -29.47 -51.95
C SER A 3 14.63 -28.91 -50.54
N LEU A 4 13.85 -29.68 -49.77
CA LEU A 4 13.93 -29.96 -48.31
C LEU A 4 13.97 -28.84 -47.24
N SER A 5 13.03 -28.91 -46.28
CA SER A 5 13.24 -29.18 -44.82
C SER A 5 11.90 -28.92 -44.08
N ALA A 6 11.14 -29.93 -43.64
CA ALA A 6 11.24 -30.68 -42.38
C ALA A 6 11.02 -29.82 -41.11
N CYS A 7 9.83 -29.93 -40.51
CA CYS A 7 9.66 -29.87 -39.06
C CYS A 7 8.46 -30.73 -38.65
N ASP A 8 8.83 -31.89 -38.11
CA ASP A 8 8.06 -32.82 -37.31
C ASP A 8 7.29 -32.10 -36.18
N SER A 9 6.02 -32.42 -35.99
CA SER A 9 5.28 -32.08 -34.78
C SER A 9 4.65 -33.35 -34.24
N GLY A 10 5.52 -34.24 -33.77
CA GLY A 10 5.16 -35.42 -33.00
C GLY A 10 4.45 -35.04 -31.70
N ALA A 11 3.20 -35.49 -31.59
CA ALA A 11 2.46 -35.56 -30.35
C ALA A 11 3.21 -36.44 -29.34
N SER A 12 3.62 -35.87 -28.21
CA SER A 12 4.08 -36.65 -27.06
C SER A 12 3.07 -36.52 -25.93
N ALA A 13 2.28 -37.59 -25.81
CA ALA A 13 1.44 -37.88 -24.67
C ALA A 13 2.32 -38.28 -23.47
N VAL A 14 2.15 -37.61 -22.32
CA VAL A 14 2.57 -38.17 -21.03
C VAL A 14 1.33 -38.53 -20.22
N LYS A 15 1.11 -39.84 -20.19
CA LYS A 15 0.09 -40.57 -19.45
C LYS A 15 0.42 -40.49 -17.96
N ALA A 16 -0.47 -39.92 -17.16
CA ALA A 16 -0.36 -39.94 -15.71
C ALA A 16 -0.48 -41.39 -15.19
N PRO A 17 0.46 -41.89 -14.36
CA PRO A 17 0.32 -43.20 -13.74
C PRO A 17 -0.71 -43.15 -12.60
N LYS A 18 -1.45 -44.27 -12.49
CA LYS A 18 -2.51 -44.52 -11.53
C LYS A 18 -1.95 -45.32 -10.34
N ALA A 19 -2.31 -44.87 -9.14
CA ALA A 19 -2.47 -45.55 -7.85
C ALA A 19 -1.47 -46.65 -7.40
N GLY A 20 -0.91 -46.42 -6.21
CA GLY A 20 -0.65 -47.48 -5.23
C GLY A 20 0.81 -47.59 -4.76
N GLU A 21 1.03 -47.22 -3.49
CA GLU A 21 1.86 -47.92 -2.49
C GLU A 21 2.83 -47.02 -1.69
N ARG A 22 2.48 -46.81 -0.40
CA ARG A 22 3.33 -46.60 0.81
C ARG A 22 4.23 -45.34 0.87
N ALA A 23 4.45 -44.64 1.98
CA ALA A 23 4.18 -44.86 3.40
C ALA A 23 4.14 -43.51 4.14
N SER A 24 3.59 -43.56 5.36
CA SER A 24 3.45 -42.51 6.37
C SER A 24 4.59 -41.49 6.48
N LEU A 25 4.22 -40.23 6.74
CA LEU A 25 4.69 -39.47 7.91
C LEU A 25 3.61 -38.43 8.25
N GLU A 26 3.00 -38.62 9.42
CA GLU A 26 2.10 -37.67 10.04
C GLU A 26 2.84 -36.41 10.50
N SER A 27 2.20 -35.25 10.33
CA SER A 27 2.16 -34.20 11.34
C SER A 27 0.86 -33.43 11.15
N GLY A 28 0.05 -33.44 12.19
CA GLY A 28 -1.40 -33.27 12.13
C GLY A 28 -1.87 -31.91 11.64
N SER A 29 -2.92 -31.95 10.81
CA SER A 29 -3.88 -30.86 10.65
C SER A 29 -5.14 -31.28 11.40
N PRO A 30 -5.73 -30.45 12.28
CA PRO A 30 -7.04 -30.75 12.82
C PRO A 30 -8.05 -30.73 11.67
N THR A 31 -8.67 -31.88 11.45
CA THR A 31 -9.93 -32.02 10.74
C THR A 31 -10.97 -31.15 11.42
N GLU A 32 -11.47 -30.12 10.75
CA GLU A 32 -12.85 -29.69 10.96
C GLU A 32 -13.68 -30.12 9.77
N THR A 33 -14.63 -30.97 10.12
CA THR A 33 -15.74 -31.55 9.39
C THR A 33 -16.33 -30.63 8.33
N ALA A 34 -16.44 -31.17 7.11
CA ALA A 34 -17.36 -30.66 6.10
C ALA A 34 -18.80 -30.88 6.59
N ASP A 35 -19.42 -29.81 7.09
CA ASP A 35 -20.87 -29.68 7.09
C ASP A 35 -21.29 -28.85 5.87
N GLY A 36 -22.21 -29.41 5.10
CA GLY A 36 -22.68 -28.86 3.84
C GLY A 36 -23.54 -27.62 4.06
N GLY A 37 -22.90 -26.46 4.05
CA GLY A 37 -23.55 -25.17 3.86
C GLY A 37 -22.75 -24.33 2.89
N TRP A 38 -23.36 -23.92 1.77
CA TRP A 38 -22.96 -22.71 1.06
C TRP A 38 -23.35 -21.50 1.92
N GLY A 39 -22.76 -21.43 3.11
CA GLY A 39 -23.08 -20.48 4.17
C GLY A 39 -22.02 -19.41 4.22
N GLU A 40 -22.36 -18.25 3.65
CA GLU A 40 -21.85 -16.93 4.03
C GLU A 40 -20.38 -16.89 4.44
N GLY A 41 -19.48 -16.87 3.44
CA GLY A 41 -18.05 -16.68 3.70
C GLY A 41 -17.85 -15.53 4.66
N VAL A 42 -17.23 -15.80 5.81
CA VAL A 42 -16.91 -14.82 6.85
C VAL A 42 -16.29 -13.62 6.15
N ARG A 43 -17.07 -12.56 5.96
CA ARG A 43 -16.55 -11.32 5.40
C ARG A 43 -15.55 -10.84 6.43
N ARG A 44 -14.25 -11.01 6.15
CA ARG A 44 -13.21 -10.43 7.00
C ARG A 44 -13.58 -8.96 7.18
N ALA A 45 -13.69 -8.53 8.44
CA ALA A 45 -14.01 -7.14 8.76
C ALA A 45 -13.04 -6.21 8.00
N ASP A 46 -13.55 -5.09 7.49
CA ASP A 46 -12.70 -4.12 6.79
C ASP A 46 -11.68 -3.55 7.80
N PRO A 47 -10.37 -3.65 7.55
CA PRO A 47 -9.35 -3.15 8.48
C PRO A 47 -9.44 -1.64 8.77
N ARG A 48 -10.19 -0.88 7.96
CA ARG A 48 -10.46 0.54 8.18
C ARG A 48 -11.46 0.80 9.29
N ASP A 49 -12.29 -0.18 9.64
CA ASP A 49 -13.29 -0.07 10.69
C ASP A 49 -12.73 -0.51 12.06
N ALA A 50 -11.50 -1.05 12.08
CA ALA A 50 -10.82 -1.43 13.31
C ALA A 50 -10.53 -0.19 14.18
N PRO A 51 -10.60 -0.32 15.52
CA PRO A 51 -10.25 0.79 16.42
C PRO A 51 -8.78 1.18 16.21
N VAL A 52 -8.53 2.48 15.99
CA VAL A 52 -7.19 3.03 15.75
C VAL A 52 -6.71 3.78 16.98
N LYS A 53 -5.48 3.51 17.41
CA LYS A 53 -4.80 4.27 18.48
C LYS A 53 -4.73 5.76 18.12
N LEU A 54 -4.64 6.65 19.11
CA LEU A 54 -4.52 8.08 18.87
C LEU A 54 -3.16 8.61 19.34
N VAL A 55 -2.61 9.56 18.60
CA VAL A 55 -1.40 10.34 18.94
C VAL A 55 -1.80 11.81 18.95
N ALA A 56 -1.74 12.44 20.12
CA ALA A 56 -2.18 13.84 20.31
C ALA A 56 -3.61 14.11 19.76
N GLY A 57 -4.53 13.16 19.94
CA GLY A 57 -5.92 13.26 19.47
C GLY A 57 -6.13 13.03 17.97
N LYS A 58 -5.07 12.73 17.20
CA LYS A 58 -5.15 12.34 15.78
C LYS A 58 -4.97 10.83 15.63
N PRO A 59 -5.49 10.21 14.55
CA PRO A 59 -5.28 8.79 14.31
C PRO A 59 -3.78 8.44 14.21
N TYR A 60 -3.39 7.31 14.80
CA TYR A 60 -2.01 6.80 14.81
C TYR A 60 -1.41 6.74 13.41
N TRP A 61 -2.15 6.13 12.49
CA TRP A 61 -1.80 6.00 11.09
C TRP A 61 -3.07 5.75 10.25
N ALA A 62 -3.01 5.97 8.95
CA ALA A 62 -4.12 5.66 8.06
C ALA A 62 -4.21 4.16 7.76
N ALA A 63 -5.37 3.56 8.05
CA ALA A 63 -5.70 2.21 7.60
C ALA A 63 -6.06 2.18 6.09
N ASN A 64 -6.05 0.99 5.49
CA ASN A 64 -6.55 0.77 4.14
C ASN A 64 -7.34 -0.55 4.07
N ARG A 65 -7.98 -0.83 2.93
CA ARG A 65 -8.84 -2.01 2.73
C ARG A 65 -8.16 -3.36 2.99
N THR A 66 -6.83 -3.38 3.05
CA THR A 66 -6.04 -4.61 3.19
C THR A 66 -5.27 -4.70 4.50
N ARG A 67 -5.10 -3.59 5.23
CA ARG A 67 -4.19 -3.49 6.38
C ARG A 67 -4.67 -2.46 7.38
N THR A 68 -4.51 -2.77 8.65
CA THR A 68 -4.81 -1.86 9.77
C THR A 68 -3.85 -0.65 9.78
N ALA A 69 -4.14 0.31 10.66
CA ALA A 69 -3.27 1.46 10.89
C ALA A 69 -1.88 1.02 11.38
N GLU A 70 -1.83 0.11 12.37
CA GLU A 70 -0.61 -0.40 12.96
C GLU A 70 0.26 -1.13 11.94
N GLU A 71 -0.33 -1.98 11.10
CA GLU A 71 0.40 -2.69 10.05
C GLU A 71 1.00 -1.73 9.01
N ASN A 72 0.26 -0.68 8.63
CA ASN A 72 0.76 0.31 7.68
C ASN A 72 1.87 1.19 8.29
N ALA A 73 1.76 1.54 9.58
CA ALA A 73 2.79 2.26 10.31
C ALA A 73 4.09 1.44 10.40
N GLU A 74 3.97 0.17 10.81
CA GLU A 74 5.08 -0.78 10.92
C GLU A 74 5.81 -0.92 9.57
N ARG A 75 5.08 -1.13 8.48
CA ARG A 75 5.69 -1.22 7.15
C ARG A 75 6.41 0.06 6.74
N SER A 76 5.84 1.22 7.06
CA SER A 76 6.45 2.51 6.75
C SER A 76 7.72 2.74 7.58
N PHE A 77 7.73 2.29 8.83
CA PHE A 77 8.89 2.27 9.69
C PHE A 77 9.98 1.32 9.15
N GLN A 78 9.64 0.11 8.73
CA GLN A 78 10.60 -0.84 8.19
C GLN A 78 11.34 -0.30 6.96
N SER A 79 10.64 0.42 6.07
CA SER A 79 11.26 1.00 4.88
C SER A 79 11.98 2.32 5.14
N ASN A 80 11.44 3.18 6.01
CA ASN A 80 11.89 4.57 6.13
C ASN A 80 12.48 4.93 7.50
N GLY A 81 12.24 4.13 8.54
CA GLY A 81 12.58 4.44 9.93
C GLY A 81 14.05 4.78 10.12
N LYS A 82 14.95 4.01 9.51
CA LYS A 82 16.39 4.26 9.55
C LYS A 82 16.77 5.63 8.97
N THR A 83 16.09 6.08 7.90
CA THR A 83 16.34 7.36 7.24
C THR A 83 16.01 8.58 8.12
N PHE A 84 15.21 8.37 9.16
CA PHE A 84 14.80 9.38 10.15
C PHE A 84 15.28 9.03 11.57
N ASP A 85 16.33 8.19 11.67
CA ASP A 85 16.94 7.78 12.93
C ASP A 85 15.92 7.25 13.95
N ALA A 86 14.86 6.59 13.46
CA ALA A 86 13.79 6.08 14.28
C ALA A 86 14.16 4.75 14.93
N LYS A 87 13.93 4.64 16.24
CA LYS A 87 14.31 3.46 17.04
C LYS A 87 13.22 2.40 17.10
N SER A 88 11.99 2.80 16.85
CA SER A 88 10.80 1.95 16.85
C SER A 88 9.71 2.55 15.96
N THR A 89 8.68 1.76 15.69
CA THR A 89 7.49 2.20 14.94
C THR A 89 6.82 3.39 15.62
N ASP A 90 6.64 3.37 16.94
CA ASP A 90 6.09 4.50 17.68
C ASP A 90 6.95 5.76 17.61
N ASP A 91 8.28 5.63 17.66
CA ASP A 91 9.21 6.77 17.50
C ASP A 91 9.12 7.36 16.09
N TYR A 92 9.04 6.50 15.06
CA TYR A 92 8.82 6.95 13.69
C TYR A 92 7.47 7.65 13.52
N VAL A 93 6.38 7.06 14.03
CA VAL A 93 5.04 7.67 13.97
C VAL A 93 5.02 9.02 14.69
N ALA A 94 5.64 9.13 15.87
CA ALA A 94 5.77 10.40 16.58
C ALA A 94 6.51 11.45 15.76
N LYS A 95 7.61 11.09 15.10
CA LYS A 95 8.36 11.99 14.19
C LYS A 95 7.53 12.42 12.99
N VAL A 96 6.75 11.50 12.41
CA VAL A 96 5.83 11.83 11.31
C VAL A 96 4.77 12.83 11.79
N HIS A 97 4.14 12.57 12.94
CA HIS A 97 3.16 13.50 13.54
C HIS A 97 3.77 14.88 13.82
N ALA A 98 5.01 14.93 14.33
CA ALA A 98 5.72 16.19 14.54
C ALA A 98 5.95 16.93 13.22
N PHE A 99 6.44 16.25 12.18
CA PHE A 99 6.67 16.86 10.86
C PHE A 99 5.39 17.39 10.22
N VAL A 100 4.27 16.66 10.31
CA VAL A 100 3.01 17.12 9.68
C VAL A 100 2.29 18.20 10.49
N SER A 101 2.51 18.27 11.81
CA SER A 101 1.88 19.27 12.67
C SER A 101 2.63 20.59 12.70
N ASP A 102 3.96 20.56 12.64
CA ASP A 102 4.84 21.73 12.59
C ASP A 102 5.92 21.53 11.51
N PRO A 103 5.56 21.66 10.21
CA PRO A 103 6.51 21.48 9.14
C PRO A 103 7.59 22.59 9.15
N PRO A 104 8.85 22.27 8.78
CA PRO A 104 9.94 23.25 8.75
C PRO A 104 9.64 24.49 7.89
N LYS A 105 10.25 25.62 8.22
CA LYS A 105 10.12 26.85 7.43
C LYS A 105 10.65 26.66 6.01
N GLY A 106 9.74 26.84 5.04
CA GLY A 106 9.99 26.64 3.62
C GLY A 106 9.39 25.34 3.07
N ALA A 107 8.71 24.55 3.91
CA ALA A 107 7.94 23.42 3.42
C ALA A 107 6.81 23.88 2.49
N GLU A 108 6.70 23.22 1.36
CA GLU A 108 5.63 23.37 0.40
C GLU A 108 4.49 22.40 0.73
N THR A 109 3.25 22.82 0.49
CA THR A 109 2.08 21.97 0.73
C THR A 109 1.15 21.95 -0.47
N LEU A 110 0.46 20.82 -0.66
CA LEU A 110 -0.52 20.64 -1.73
C LEU A 110 -1.70 19.81 -1.23
N LYS A 111 -2.90 20.38 -1.32
CA LYS A 111 -4.14 19.68 -0.96
C LYS A 111 -4.70 18.95 -2.16
N ARG A 112 -4.94 17.64 -2.01
CA ARG A 112 -5.59 16.80 -3.03
C ARG A 112 -7.10 16.97 -3.01
N ALA A 113 -7.75 16.59 -4.12
CA ALA A 113 -9.20 16.61 -4.25
C ALA A 113 -9.93 15.71 -3.22
N ASN A 114 -9.29 14.60 -2.80
CA ASN A 114 -9.81 13.72 -1.75
C ASN A 114 -9.65 14.30 -0.32
N GLY A 115 -9.00 15.46 -0.17
CA GLY A 115 -8.75 16.12 1.10
C GLY A 115 -7.44 15.73 1.79
N ASP A 116 -6.66 14.79 1.25
CA ASP A 116 -5.31 14.51 1.75
C ASP A 116 -4.41 15.76 1.53
N LEU A 117 -3.49 15.98 2.46
CA LEU A 117 -2.48 17.03 2.39
C LEU A 117 -1.11 16.40 2.15
N LEU A 118 -0.42 16.88 1.12
CA LEU A 118 0.97 16.55 0.84
C LEU A 118 1.84 17.67 1.38
N ILE A 119 2.98 17.31 1.96
CA ILE A 119 3.94 18.23 2.53
C ILE A 119 5.31 17.83 2.00
N TYR A 120 6.07 18.79 1.49
CA TYR A 120 7.44 18.61 1.06
C TYR A 120 8.34 19.66 1.69
N ASP A 121 9.39 19.25 2.39
CA ASP A 121 10.47 20.13 2.85
C ASP A 121 11.67 20.02 1.91
N PRO A 122 11.97 21.06 1.10
CA PRO A 122 13.13 21.06 0.22
C PRO A 122 14.47 20.99 0.96
N LYS A 123 14.56 21.50 2.20
CA LYS A 123 15.83 21.56 2.95
C LYS A 123 16.24 20.20 3.49
N GLY A 124 15.31 19.52 4.17
CA GLY A 124 15.52 18.16 4.68
C GLY A 124 15.30 17.07 3.63
N ASN A 125 14.82 17.45 2.44
CA ASN A 125 14.33 16.56 1.40
C ASN A 125 13.33 15.55 1.96
N VAL A 126 12.30 16.02 2.68
CA VAL A 126 11.33 15.16 3.35
C VAL A 126 9.96 15.35 2.70
N PHE A 127 9.34 14.24 2.30
CA PHE A 127 7.99 14.22 1.78
C PHE A 127 7.09 13.45 2.75
N ALA A 128 5.90 13.98 3.03
CA ALA A 128 4.87 13.30 3.80
C ALA A 128 3.47 13.49 3.20
N VAL A 129 2.59 12.55 3.52
CA VAL A 129 1.16 12.65 3.21
C VAL A 129 0.37 12.39 4.48
N VAL A 130 -0.62 13.25 4.73
CA VAL A 130 -1.56 13.11 5.83
C VAL A 130 -2.99 13.15 5.30
N SER A 131 -3.88 12.34 5.86
CA SER A 131 -5.29 12.34 5.49
C SER A 131 -5.99 13.62 5.94
N ARG A 132 -7.18 13.86 5.41
CA ARG A 132 -8.04 14.98 5.83
C ARG A 132 -8.31 14.97 7.35
N GLU A 133 -8.45 13.77 7.92
CA GLU A 133 -8.68 13.53 9.34
C GLU A 133 -7.40 13.65 10.20
N GLY A 134 -6.26 13.92 9.57
CA GLY A 134 -4.98 14.05 10.27
C GLY A 134 -4.23 12.74 10.48
N ALA A 135 -4.65 11.64 9.84
CA ALA A 135 -3.96 10.36 9.92
C ALA A 135 -2.75 10.34 8.97
N PRO A 136 -1.51 10.14 9.45
CA PRO A 136 -0.37 10.01 8.55
C PRO A 136 -0.54 8.81 7.61
N ARG A 137 -0.18 8.99 6.34
CA ARG A 137 -0.20 7.93 5.32
C ARG A 137 1.20 7.47 4.95
N THR A 138 2.17 8.38 4.92
CA THR A 138 3.57 8.08 4.59
C THR A 138 4.50 9.25 4.96
N MET A 139 5.78 8.96 5.17
CA MET A 139 6.86 9.94 5.22
C MET A 139 8.18 9.31 4.74
N PHE A 140 8.87 9.92 3.79
CA PHE A 140 10.13 9.42 3.25
C PHE A 140 10.98 10.53 2.65
N LYS A 141 12.23 10.24 2.31
CA LYS A 141 13.10 11.14 1.53
C LYS A 141 13.09 10.69 0.07
N PRO A 142 12.54 11.47 -0.88
CA PRO A 142 12.53 11.08 -2.28
C PRO A 142 13.93 11.13 -2.87
N ASP A 143 14.32 10.11 -3.63
CA ASP A 143 15.64 10.04 -4.29
C ASP A 143 15.82 11.19 -5.31
N GLU A 144 14.74 11.57 -6.00
CA GLU A 144 14.74 12.64 -7.00
C GLU A 144 14.58 14.06 -6.41
N GLY A 145 14.48 14.16 -5.08
CA GLY A 145 14.37 15.44 -4.40
C GLY A 145 13.20 16.30 -4.87
N ALA A 146 13.49 17.56 -5.24
CA ALA A 146 12.48 18.52 -5.69
C ALA A 146 11.75 18.09 -6.98
N ALA A 147 12.41 17.29 -7.84
CA ALA A 147 11.77 16.79 -9.06
C ALA A 147 10.59 15.86 -8.73
N TYR A 148 10.68 15.08 -7.65
CA TYR A 148 9.55 14.28 -7.15
C TYR A 148 8.36 15.17 -6.78
N TRP A 149 8.63 16.30 -6.13
CA TRP A 149 7.59 17.26 -5.74
C TRP A 149 6.91 17.93 -6.94
N ASP A 150 7.68 18.33 -7.95
CA ASP A 150 7.15 18.86 -9.20
C ASP A 150 6.28 17.85 -9.94
N GLU A 151 6.66 16.57 -9.87
CA GLU A 151 5.84 15.50 -10.42
C GLU A 151 4.52 15.35 -9.66
N GLN A 152 4.52 15.42 -8.33
CA GLN A 152 3.28 15.40 -7.53
C GLN A 152 2.35 16.55 -7.91
N LYS A 153 2.88 17.78 -8.01
CA LYS A 153 2.10 18.96 -8.45
C LYS A 153 1.50 18.75 -9.85
N THR A 154 2.29 18.25 -10.79
CA THR A 154 1.84 17.98 -12.16
C THR A 154 0.75 16.91 -12.22
N ARG A 155 0.92 15.82 -11.46
CA ARG A 155 -0.06 14.72 -11.39
C ARG A 155 -1.40 15.22 -10.81
N GLU A 156 -1.37 16.04 -9.76
CA GLU A 156 -2.59 16.60 -9.19
C GLU A 156 -3.27 17.63 -10.11
N ALA A 157 -2.50 18.49 -10.79
CA ALA A 157 -3.06 19.40 -11.79
C ALA A 157 -3.77 18.65 -12.93
N ARG A 158 -3.17 17.57 -13.42
CA ARG A 158 -3.79 16.70 -14.44
C ARG A 158 -5.09 16.09 -13.94
N ARG A 159 -5.12 15.57 -12.70
CA ARG A 159 -6.33 15.01 -12.07
C ARG A 159 -7.43 16.05 -11.95
N ALA A 160 -7.12 17.26 -11.48
CA ALA A 160 -8.07 18.35 -11.38
C ALA A 160 -8.67 18.71 -12.76
N SER A 161 -7.83 18.79 -13.80
CA SER A 161 -8.30 19.06 -15.17
C SER A 161 -9.22 17.96 -15.71
N ALA A 162 -8.92 16.69 -15.40
CA ALA A 162 -9.72 15.56 -15.85
C ALA A 162 -11.07 15.51 -15.14
N ALA A 163 -11.12 15.82 -13.84
CA ALA A 163 -12.35 15.93 -13.07
C ALA A 163 -13.27 17.02 -13.65
N LYS A 164 -12.72 18.22 -13.90
CA LYS A 164 -13.47 19.33 -14.50
C LYS A 164 -14.04 18.99 -15.88
N ARG A 165 -13.29 18.27 -16.72
CA ARG A 165 -13.78 17.85 -18.04
C ARG A 165 -14.94 16.85 -17.96
N ARG A 166 -14.95 15.97 -16.95
CA ARG A 166 -16.05 15.01 -16.75
C ARG A 166 -17.34 15.73 -16.34
N GLU A 167 -17.24 16.64 -15.37
CA GLU A 167 -18.35 17.47 -14.93
C GLU A 167 -19.00 18.26 -16.09
N GLN A 168 -18.18 18.82 -16.98
CA GLN A 168 -18.66 19.54 -18.17
C GLN A 168 -19.30 18.66 -19.24
N ALA A 169 -19.04 17.35 -19.23
CA ALA A 169 -19.63 16.41 -20.18
C ALA A 169 -20.93 15.78 -19.65
N GLU A 170 -21.17 15.87 -18.34
CA GLU A 170 -22.33 15.30 -17.65
C GLU A 170 -23.42 16.34 -17.33
N GLY A 171 -23.11 17.64 -17.50
CA GLY A 171 -24.05 18.76 -17.35
C GLY A 171 -24.56 19.30 -18.68
#